data_AF-A0A3A1XYA4-F1
#
_entry.id   AF-A0A3A1XYA4-F1
#
_cell.length_a   1.000
_cell.length_b   1.000
_cell.length_c   1.000
_cell.angle_alpha   90.00
_cell.angle_beta   90.00
_cell.angle_gamma   90.00
#
_symmetry.space_group_name_H-M   'P 1'
#
loop_
_entity.id
_entity.type
_entity.pdbx_description
1 polymer ?
#
loop_
_entity_poly.entity_id
_entity_poly.type
_entity_poly.pdbx_seq_one_letter_code
_entity_poly.pdbx_strand_id
1 'polypeptide(L)' 'MRTLSREQVEKLRKTYPTGCLVELILMDDVQAPPIGTKGRVRG' A
#
# COMPACT_ATOMS: atom_id res chain seq x y z
N MET A 1 5.88 15.41 -7.32
CA MET A 1 4.86 14.58 -6.63
C MET A 1 4.05 13.86 -7.71
N ARG A 2 4.06 12.52 -7.76
CA ARG A 2 3.26 11.77 -8.75
C ARG A 2 1.80 11.73 -8.27
N THR A 3 0.88 12.20 -9.10
CA THR A 3 -0.57 12.14 -8.83
C THR A 3 -1.16 10.96 -9.61
N LEU A 4 -1.86 10.08 -8.92
CA LEU A 4 -2.63 8.99 -9.56
C LEU A 4 -3.92 9.56 -10.16
N SER A 5 -4.35 9.04 -11.31
CA SER A 5 -5.68 9.34 -11.84
C SER A 5 -6.76 8.69 -10.97
N ARG A 6 -7.99 9.21 -11.04
CA ARG A 6 -9.14 8.67 -10.27
C ARG A 6 -9.36 7.18 -10.53
N GLU A 7 -9.25 6.76 -11.79
CA GLU A 7 -9.41 5.35 -12.20
C GLU A 7 -8.34 4.45 -11.58
N GLN A 8 -7.10 4.93 -11.49
CA GLN A 8 -6.01 4.19 -10.86
C GLN A 8 -6.26 4.00 -9.37
N VAL A 9 -6.71 5.04 -8.67
CA VAL A 9 -7.06 4.97 -7.24
C VAL A 9 -8.23 4.01 -7.01
N GLU A 10 -9.27 4.07 -7.84
CA GLU A 10 -10.43 3.17 -7.74
C GLU A 10 -10.04 1.71 -7.98
N LYS A 11 -9.15 1.44 -8.94
CA LYS A 11 -8.61 0.10 -9.17
C LYS A 11 -7.84 -0.41 -7.95
N LEU A 12 -6.96 0.42 -7.37
CA LEU A 12 -6.19 0.06 -6.18
C LEU A 12 -7.08 -0.24 -4.98
N ARG A 13 -8.12 0.56 -4.74
CA ARG A 13 -9.08 0.32 -3.65
C ARG A 13 -9.86 -0.98 -3.81
N LYS A 14 -10.16 -1.38 -5.05
CA LYS A 14 -10.80 -2.68 -5.35
C LYS A 14 -9.83 -3.84 -5.15
N THR A 15 -8.56 -3.68 -5.54
CA THR A 15 -7.54 -4.71 -5.37
C THR A 15 -7.13 -4.89 -3.90
N TYR A 16 -7.04 -3.80 -3.14
CA TYR A 16 -6.58 -3.77 -1.75
C TYR A 16 -7.66 -3.14 -0.85
N PRO A 17 -8.70 -3.89 -0.48
CA PRO A 17 -9.76 -3.39 0.38
C PRO A 17 -9.26 -3.14 1.81
N THR A 18 -9.98 -2.31 2.56
CA THR A 18 -9.72 -2.08 3.98
C THR A 18 -9.72 -3.39 4.77
N GLY A 19 -8.73 -3.58 5.64
CA GLY A 19 -8.52 -4.80 6.41
C GLY A 19 -7.73 -5.88 5.67
N CYS A 20 -7.45 -5.73 4.37
CA CYS A 20 -6.60 -6.64 3.62
C CYS A 20 -5.20 -6.72 4.24
N LEU A 21 -4.68 -7.96 4.36
CA LEU A 21 -3.32 -8.21 4.81
C LEU A 21 -2.35 -7.94 3.65
N VAL A 22 -1.37 -7.08 3.89
CA VAL A 22 -0.34 -6.71 2.91
C VAL A 22 1.04 -6.92 3.51
N GLU A 23 2.04 -7.09 2.66
CA GLU A 23 3.44 -7.20 3.07
C GLU A 23 4.27 -6.06 2.48
N LEU A 24 5.26 -5.62 3.25
CA LEU A 24 6.21 -4.60 2.81
C LEU A 24 7.24 -5.23 1.87
N ILE A 25 7.11 -4.97 0.56
CA ILE A 25 8.06 -5.47 -0.45
C ILE A 25 9.24 -4.51 -0.60
N LEU A 26 8.96 -3.20 -0.58
CA LEU A 26 9.94 -2.14 -0.76
C LEU A 26 9.45 -0.86 -0.10
N MET A 27 10.37 -0.12 0.53
CA MET A 27 10.12 1.23 1.03
C MET A 27 11.40 2.04 0.91
N ASP A 28 11.32 3.19 0.24
CA ASP A 28 12.43 4.13 0.07
C ASP A 28 12.48 5.09 1.27
N ASP A 29 12.58 4.53 2.48
CA ASP A 29 12.65 5.28 3.74
C ASP A 29 13.63 4.59 4.68
N VAL A 30 14.50 5.37 5.33
CA VAL A 30 15.52 4.85 6.26
C VAL A 30 14.89 4.26 7.53
N GLN A 31 13.70 4.72 7.92
CA GLN A 31 12.94 4.24 9.08
C GLN A 31 11.95 3.13 8.70
N ALA A 32 12.02 2.59 7.48
CA ALA A 32 11.18 1.50 7.06
C ALA A 32 11.36 0.26 7.96
N PRO A 33 10.27 -0.43 8.32
CA PRO A 33 10.35 -1.76 8.90
C PRO A 33 11.05 -2.74 7.96
N PRO A 34 11.48 -3.93 8.44
CA PRO A 34 12.07 -4.95 7.59
C PRO A 34 11.14 -5.37 6.45
N ILE A 35 11.72 -5.69 5.29
CA ILE A 35 11.01 -6.29 4.16
C ILE A 35 10.30 -7.57 4.63
N GLY A 36 9.06 -7.78 4.20
CA GLY A 36 8.19 -8.87 4.63
C GLY A 36 7.33 -8.55 5.86
N THR A 37 7.48 -7.35 6.45
CA THR A 37 6.59 -6.90 7.54
C THR A 37 5.14 -6.88 7.05
N LYS A 38 4.26 -7.58 7.77
CA LYS A 38 2.83 -7.67 7.45
C LYS A 38 2.03 -6.56 8.13
N GLY A 39 1.12 -5.95 7.40
CA GLY A 39 0.23 -4.89 7.88
C GLY A 39 -1.19 -5.05 7.35
N ARG A 40 -2.11 -4.20 7.82
CA ARG A 40 -3.49 -4.13 7.33
C ARG A 40 -3.79 -2.77 6.71
N VAL A 41 -4.49 -2.77 5.58
CA VAL A 41 -4.96 -1.54 4.93
C VAL A 41 -6.02 -0.84 5.80
N ARG A 42 -5.91 0.48 6.03
CA ARG A 42 -6.84 1.24 6.90
C ARG A 42 -7.88 2.10 6.15
N GLY A 43 -7.63 2.55 4.91
CA GLY A 43 -8.60 3.29 4.07
C GLY A 43 -7.97 4.14 2.97
#